data_AF-A0A969GEZ1-F1
#
_entry.id   AF-A0A969GEZ1-F1
#
_cell.length_a   1.000
_cell.length_b   1.000
_cell.length_c   1.000
_cell.angle_alpha   90.00
_cell.angle_beta   90.00
_cell.angle_gamma   90.00
#
_symmetry.space_group_name_H-M   'P 1'
#
loop_
_entity.id
_entity.type
_entity.pdbx_description
1 polymer ?
#
loop_
_entity_poly.entity_id
_entity_poly.type
_entity_poly.pdbx_seq_one_letter_code
_entity_poly.pdbx_strand_id
1 'polypeptide(L)'
;THLENDKLTTLCKKLNFYIRGWNETELREKFIAQIVEMIDFDNPELAVAAFSERFIEANYENKRVRGKADWMVANGEFRPEKPFFFYTNTKRKKIVLTIPLGKCWEQCAFLNC
;
A
#
# COMPACT_ATOMS: atom_id res chain seq x y z
N THR A 1 18.68 5.59 8.85
CA THR A 1 19.40 6.54 9.73
C THR A 1 18.72 6.59 11.11
N HIS A 2 19.39 7.01 12.20
CA HIS A 2 18.79 7.01 13.57
C HIS A 2 17.43 7.76 13.62
N LEU A 3 17.30 8.82 12.81
CA LEU A 3 16.10 9.64 12.70
C LEU A 3 14.88 8.92 12.10
N GLU A 4 15.09 8.06 11.08
CA GLU A 4 14.02 7.24 10.48
C GLU A 4 13.47 6.24 11.50
N ASN A 5 14.37 5.64 12.29
CA ASN A 5 13.99 4.67 13.33
C ASN A 5 13.18 5.33 14.45
N ASP A 6 13.51 6.57 14.82
CA ASP A 6 12.75 7.34 15.82
C ASP A 6 11.34 7.72 15.31
N LYS A 7 11.24 8.10 14.02
CA LYS A 7 9.94 8.35 13.36
C LYS A 7 9.08 7.09 13.30
N LEU A 8 9.65 5.96 12.88
CA LEU A 8 8.96 4.66 12.85
C LEU A 8 8.48 4.25 14.25
N THR A 9 9.32 4.42 15.26
CA THR A 9 8.95 4.10 16.66
C THR A 9 7.76 4.94 17.13
N THR A 10 7.75 6.22 16.79
CA THR A 10 6.64 7.14 17.13
C THR A 10 5.35 6.74 16.41
N LEU A 11 5.44 6.39 15.13
CA LEU A 11 4.32 5.89 14.32
C LEU A 11 3.74 4.60 14.90
N CYS A 12 4.60 3.63 15.26
CA CYS A 12 4.18 2.37 15.88
C CYS A 12 3.45 2.59 17.22
N LYS A 13 3.92 3.53 18.05
CA LYS A 13 3.25 3.89 19.30
C LYS A 13 1.87 4.50 19.05
N LYS A 14 1.75 5.42 18.07
CA LYS A 14 0.46 6.00 17.67
C LYS A 14 -0.50 4.93 17.15
N LEU A 15 -0.03 4.05 16.26
CA LEU A 15 -0.84 2.98 15.71
C LEU A 15 -1.41 2.10 16.83
N ASN A 16 -0.55 1.58 17.72
CA ASN A 16 -1.00 0.70 18.80
C ASN A 16 -2.07 1.34 19.71
N PHE A 17 -2.01 2.66 19.91
CA PHE A 17 -3.00 3.38 20.71
C PHE A 17 -4.33 3.57 19.96
N TYR A 18 -4.29 3.95 18.69
CA TYR A 18 -5.48 4.38 17.95
C TYR A 18 -6.09 3.33 17.01
N ILE A 19 -5.42 2.20 16.77
CA ILE A 19 -5.84 1.19 15.78
C ILE A 19 -7.27 0.66 15.99
N ARG A 20 -7.76 0.65 17.24
CA ARG A 20 -9.11 0.19 17.59
C ARG A 20 -10.21 1.24 17.31
N GLY A 21 -9.83 2.51 17.21
CA GLY A 21 -10.76 3.63 16.99
C GLY A 21 -10.77 4.15 15.55
N TRP A 22 -9.66 4.00 14.83
CA TRP A 22 -9.56 4.48 13.46
C TRP A 22 -10.36 3.61 12.49
N ASN A 23 -11.13 4.25 11.62
CA ASN A 23 -11.67 3.61 10.43
C ASN A 23 -10.59 3.48 9.34
N GLU A 24 -10.91 2.82 8.22
CA GLU A 24 -9.97 2.54 7.12
C GLU A 24 -9.35 3.81 6.52
N THR A 25 -10.13 4.88 6.37
CA THR A 25 -9.64 6.17 5.83
C THR A 25 -8.68 6.82 6.81
N GLU A 26 -9.03 6.83 8.09
CA GLU A 26 -8.17 7.40 9.13
C GLU A 26 -6.85 6.63 9.27
N LEU A 27 -6.89 5.30 9.22
CA LEU A 27 -5.67 4.49 9.25
C LEU A 27 -4.79 4.78 8.03
N ARG A 28 -5.39 4.94 6.85
CA ARG A 28 -4.68 5.27 5.62
C ARG A 28 -3.97 6.62 5.71
N GLU A 29 -4.70 7.65 6.08
CA GLU A 29 -4.18 9.03 6.13
C GLU A 29 -3.23 9.26 7.32
N LYS A 30 -3.57 8.72 8.49
CA LYS A 30 -2.82 8.99 9.73
C LYS A 30 -1.63 8.06 9.93
N PHE A 31 -1.54 6.92 9.24
CA PHE A 31 -0.42 5.98 9.39
C PHE A 31 0.21 5.59 8.05
N ILE A 32 -0.56 4.99 7.13
CA ILE A 32 0.00 4.43 5.89
C ILE A 32 0.65 5.53 5.03
N ALA A 33 0.01 6.69 4.90
CA ALA A 33 0.54 7.82 4.14
C ALA A 33 1.92 8.27 4.66
N GLN A 34 2.12 8.30 5.98
CA GLN A 34 3.41 8.67 6.57
C GLN A 34 4.50 7.64 6.26
N ILE A 35 4.16 6.34 6.20
CA ILE A 35 5.13 5.30 5.81
C ILE A 35 5.48 5.41 4.32
N VAL A 36 4.48 5.65 3.46
CA VAL A 36 4.68 5.81 2.02
C VAL A 36 5.57 7.03 1.73
N GLU A 37 5.32 8.16 2.40
CA GLU A 37 6.14 9.37 2.29
C GLU A 37 7.59 9.14 2.75
N MET A 38 7.81 8.31 3.78
CA MET A 38 9.17 7.97 4.22
C MET A 38 9.96 7.13 3.23
N ILE A 39 9.28 6.32 2.40
CA ILE A 39 9.94 5.45 1.40
C ILE A 39 10.16 6.20 0.09
N ASP A 40 9.33 7.20 -0.22
CA ASP A 40 9.38 8.03 -1.43
C ASP A 40 9.39 7.19 -2.72
N PHE A 41 8.22 6.61 -3.04
CA PHE A 41 8.05 5.77 -4.24
C PHE A 41 7.94 6.56 -5.54
N ASP A 42 7.88 7.89 -5.48
CA ASP A 42 7.70 8.75 -6.64
C ASP A 42 9.07 9.09 -7.24
N ASN A 43 9.38 8.48 -8.39
CA ASN A 43 10.62 8.71 -9.11
C ASN A 43 10.31 9.17 -10.55
N PRO A 44 10.40 10.48 -10.83
CA PRO A 44 10.15 11.04 -12.16
C PRO A 44 11.12 10.52 -13.23
N GLU A 45 12.39 10.28 -12.89
CA GLU A 45 13.41 9.81 -13.84
C GLU A 45 13.10 8.39 -14.35
N LEU A 46 12.54 7.55 -13.47
CA LEU A 46 12.12 6.20 -13.81
C LEU A 46 10.65 6.11 -14.26
N ALA A 47 9.94 7.26 -14.29
CA ALA A 47 8.50 7.33 -14.49
C ALA A 47 7.74 6.34 -13.59
N VAL A 48 8.11 6.25 -12.31
CA VAL A 48 7.45 5.42 -11.30
C VAL A 48 6.73 6.32 -10.31
N ALA A 49 5.48 6.00 -9.98
CA ALA A 49 4.74 6.73 -8.97
C ALA A 49 3.80 5.84 -8.16
N ALA A 50 3.47 6.31 -6.96
CA ALA A 50 2.44 5.74 -6.11
C ALA A 50 1.06 6.33 -6.47
N PHE A 51 0.10 5.45 -6.70
CA PHE A 51 -1.28 5.81 -7.06
C PHE A 51 -2.26 5.24 -6.05
N SER A 52 -3.30 6.03 -5.73
CA SER A 52 -4.40 5.60 -4.87
C SER A 52 -5.72 5.55 -5.64
N GLU A 53 -6.56 4.58 -5.29
CA GLU A 53 -7.94 4.45 -5.78
C GLU A 53 -8.08 4.38 -7.31
N ARG A 54 -7.11 3.78 -8.01
CA ARG A 54 -7.10 3.61 -9.47
C ARG A 54 -7.53 2.21 -9.88
N PHE A 55 -8.04 2.09 -11.11
CA PHE A 55 -8.38 0.80 -11.69
C PHE A 55 -7.14 0.12 -12.28
N ILE A 56 -7.01 -1.18 -12.03
CA ILE A 56 -6.08 -2.07 -12.73
C ILE A 56 -6.91 -2.92 -13.68
N GLU A 57 -6.38 -3.11 -14.88
CA GLU A 57 -7.00 -3.94 -15.90
C GLU A 57 -5.99 -4.92 -16.48
N ALA A 58 -6.43 -6.16 -16.70
CA ALA A 58 -5.63 -7.19 -17.34
C ALA A 58 -6.51 -8.04 -18.24
N ASN A 59 -5.93 -8.52 -19.35
CA ASN A 59 -6.57 -9.50 -20.21
C ASN A 59 -6.12 -10.89 -19.78
N TYR A 60 -7.06 -11.75 -19.39
CA TYR A 60 -6.83 -13.15 -19.03
C TYR A 60 -7.81 -14.03 -19.79
N GLU A 61 -7.32 -14.99 -20.58
CA GLU A 61 -8.15 -15.92 -21.38
C GLU A 61 -9.25 -15.22 -22.21
N ASN A 62 -8.88 -14.18 -22.97
CA ASN A 62 -9.80 -13.33 -23.76
C ASN A 62 -10.90 -12.62 -22.95
N LYS A 63 -10.78 -12.56 -21.63
CA LYS A 63 -11.66 -11.79 -20.74
C LYS A 63 -10.89 -10.61 -20.16
N ARG A 64 -11.51 -9.44 -20.17
CA ARG A 64 -10.98 -8.25 -19.49
C ARG A 64 -11.36 -8.31 -18.02
N VAL A 65 -10.38 -8.49 -17.16
CA VAL A 65 -10.52 -8.43 -15.71
C VAL A 65 -10.19 -7.01 -15.27
N ARG A 66 -11.10 -6.38 -14.52
CA ARG A 66 -10.95 -5.02 -14.00
C ARG A 66 -11.20 -5.02 -12.50
N GLY A 67 -10.30 -4.42 -11.74
CA GLY A 67 -10.42 -4.24 -10.30
C GLY A 67 -10.03 -2.82 -9.89
N LYS A 68 -10.64 -2.29 -8.83
CA LYS A 68 -10.19 -1.03 -8.21
C LYS A 68 -9.16 -1.38 -7.12
N ALA A 69 -7.96 -0.81 -7.22
CA ALA A 69 -6.96 -0.91 -6.16
C ALA A 69 -7.11 0.26 -5.18
N ASP A 70 -6.96 0.01 -3.88
CA ASP A 70 -6.92 1.09 -2.89
C ASP A 70 -5.60 1.86 -3.00
N TRP A 71 -4.50 1.14 -3.23
CA TRP A 71 -3.17 1.71 -3.42
C TRP A 71 -2.29 0.85 -4.33
N MET A 72 -1.41 1.45 -5.13
CA MET A 72 -0.45 0.75 -5.99
C MET A 72 0.81 1.57 -6.26
N VAL A 73 1.91 0.91 -6.59
CA VAL A 73 3.08 1.51 -7.24
C VAL A 73 3.15 0.98 -8.66
N ALA A 74 3.22 1.89 -9.64
CA ALA A 74 3.22 1.54 -11.05
C ALA A 74 4.13 2.47 -11.85
N ASN A 75 4.52 2.01 -13.04
CA ASN A 75 5.03 2.91 -14.06
C ASN A 75 3.94 3.86 -14.56
N GLY A 76 4.36 5.03 -15.05
CA GLY A 76 3.55 6.11 -15.59
C GLY A 76 3.62 7.35 -14.70
N GLU A 77 3.68 8.52 -15.34
CA GLU A 77 3.85 9.80 -14.63
C GLU A 77 2.53 10.35 -14.07
N PHE A 78 1.43 10.21 -14.82
CA PHE A 78 0.11 10.73 -14.42
C PHE A 78 -0.97 9.66 -14.30
N ARG A 79 -0.72 8.48 -14.88
CA ARG A 79 -1.66 7.34 -14.88
C ARG A 79 -0.87 6.05 -14.71
N PRO A 80 -1.37 5.10 -13.91
CA PRO A 80 -0.71 3.81 -13.77
C PRO A 80 -0.80 3.03 -15.08
N GLU A 81 0.34 2.58 -15.60
CA GLU A 81 0.44 1.74 -16.79
C GLU A 81 0.69 0.28 -16.41
N LYS A 82 1.79 0.04 -15.68
CA LYS A 82 2.20 -1.31 -15.27
C LYS A 82 2.46 -1.34 -13.78
N PRO A 83 1.56 -1.94 -12.97
CA PRO A 83 1.74 -2.01 -11.53
C PRO A 83 2.84 -3.01 -11.17
N PHE A 84 3.75 -2.60 -10.29
CA PHE A 84 4.73 -3.49 -9.66
C PHE A 84 4.17 -4.12 -8.38
N PHE A 85 3.43 -3.32 -7.63
CA PHE A 85 2.87 -3.70 -6.34
C PHE A 85 1.53 -2.98 -6.12
N PHE A 86 0.58 -3.66 -5.49
CA PHE A 86 -0.69 -3.03 -5.12
C PHE A 86 -1.32 -3.73 -3.92
N TYR A 87 -2.15 -2.97 -3.21
CA TYR A 87 -2.92 -3.43 -2.07
C TYR A 87 -4.40 -3.07 -2.27
N THR A 88 -5.26 -4.02 -1.89
CA THR A 88 -6.72 -3.86 -1.83
C THR A 88 -7.22 -4.35 -0.49
N ASN A 89 -8.01 -3.53 0.20
CA ASN A 89 -8.73 -3.96 1.38
C ASN A 89 -10.13 -4.40 0.99
N THR A 90 -10.25 -5.65 0.53
CA THR A 90 -11.57 -6.21 0.27
C THR A 90 -12.19 -6.55 1.62
N LYS A 91 -13.22 -5.79 2.06
CA LYS A 91 -13.94 -5.89 3.35
C LYS A 91 -14.47 -7.28 3.76
N ARG A 92 -14.12 -8.35 3.04
CA ARG A 92 -14.54 -9.73 3.30
C ARG A 92 -13.43 -10.77 3.26
N LYS A 93 -12.22 -10.49 2.76
CA LYS A 93 -11.10 -11.46 2.79
C LYS A 93 -9.77 -10.72 2.76
N LYS A 94 -8.97 -10.97 3.81
CA LYS A 94 -7.51 -10.81 3.95
C LYS A 94 -6.83 -9.74 3.11
N ILE A 95 -6.06 -8.91 3.80
CA ILE A 95 -4.94 -8.16 3.21
C ILE A 95 -4.04 -9.14 2.46
N VAL A 96 -4.13 -9.16 1.12
CA VAL A 96 -3.20 -9.94 0.28
C VAL A 96 -2.10 -8.99 -0.17
N LEU A 97 -1.00 -9.00 0.57
CA LEU A 97 0.26 -8.40 0.16
C LEU A 97 0.93 -9.35 -0.86
N THR A 98 0.73 -9.11 -2.16
CA THR A 98 1.46 -9.87 -3.18
C THR A 98 2.79 -9.17 -3.45
N ILE A 99 3.84 -9.60 -2.77
CA ILE A 99 5.21 -9.12 -2.96
C ILE A 99 6.00 -10.25 -3.64
N PRO A 100 6.48 -10.08 -4.88
CA PRO A 100 7.60 -10.88 -5.34
C PRO A 100 8.86 -10.22 -4.80
N LEU A 101 9.24 -10.47 -3.53
CA LEU A 101 10.58 -10.28 -2.93
C LEU A 101 10.52 -10.34 -1.38
N GLY A 102 11.21 -11.34 -0.79
CA GLY A 102 11.98 -11.20 0.46
C GLY A 102 11.26 -11.00 1.81
N LYS A 103 11.02 -12.12 2.51
CA LYS A 103 11.14 -12.42 3.97
C LYS A 103 10.95 -11.40 5.12
N CYS A 104 10.50 -10.15 4.93
CA CYS A 104 10.39 -9.19 6.06
C CYS A 104 8.97 -8.74 6.47
N TRP A 105 7.89 -9.30 5.89
CA TRP A 105 6.52 -8.80 6.11
C TRP A 105 5.62 -9.67 7.01
N GLU A 106 6.15 -10.69 7.69
CA GLU A 106 5.33 -11.69 8.40
C GLU A 106 4.49 -11.18 9.59
N GLN A 107 4.58 -9.91 10.00
CA GLN A 107 3.80 -9.41 11.14
C GLN A 107 2.46 -8.72 10.80
N CYS A 108 2.16 -8.41 9.53
CA CYS A 108 0.87 -7.76 9.20
C CYS A 108 -0.25 -8.75 8.80
N ALA A 109 0.02 -10.05 8.74
CA ALA A 109 -0.94 -11.06 8.28
C ALA A 109 -1.90 -11.62 9.35
N PHE A 110 -1.74 -11.24 10.63
CA PHE A 110 -2.56 -11.74 11.73
C PHE A 110 -3.38 -10.64 12.39
N LEU A 111 -4.36 -10.10 11.67
CA LEU A 111 -5.55 -9.53 12.32
C LEU A 111 -6.71 -10.47 12.04
N ASN A 112 -6.91 -11.37 12.99
CA ASN A 112 -8.07 -12.24 13.12
C ASN A 112 -9.34 -11.38 13.29
N CYS A 113 -10.26 -11.52 12.34
CA CYS A 113 -11.69 -11.62 12.60
C CYS A 113 -12.17 -12.93 11.99
#